data_AF-A0A087TNI8-F1
#
_entry.id   AF-A0A087TNI8-F1
#
_cell.length_a   1.000
_cell.length_b   1.000
_cell.length_c   1.000
_cell.angle_alpha   90.00
_cell.angle_beta   90.00
_cell.angle_gamma   90.00
#
_symmetry.space_group_name_H-M   'P 1'
#
loop_
_entity.id
_entity.type
_entity.pdbx_description
1 polymer ?
#
loop_
_entity_poly.entity_id
_entity_poly.type
_entity_poly.pdbx_seq_one_letter_code
_entity_poly.pdbx_strand_id
1 'polypeptide(L)' 'MYRHSLLHTLTTISFLCSSFCRQIENPAQLDNVTDILKTILEGYDIRLRPNFGGDPLYIGMDMVIASFDSISEVNMV' A
#
# COMPACT_ATOMS: atom_id res chain seq x y z
N MET A 1 22.82 -43.95 22.85
CA MET A 1 23.18 -43.59 21.46
C MET A 1 22.08 -42.84 20.70
N TYR A 2 20.78 -43.07 20.93
CA TYR A 2 19.70 -42.41 20.18
C TYR A 2 19.48 -40.90 20.48
N ARG A 3 19.82 -40.43 21.68
CA ARG A 3 19.58 -39.04 22.10
C ARG A 3 20.40 -37.99 21.32
N HIS A 4 21.62 -38.33 20.91
CA HIS A 4 22.47 -37.43 20.15
C HIS A 4 22.08 -37.38 18.67
N SER A 5 21.70 -38.53 18.10
CA SER A 5 21.22 -38.63 16.71
C SER A 5 19.90 -37.86 16.51
N LEU A 6 18.96 -37.96 17.46
CA LEU A 6 17.67 -37.26 17.42
C LEU A 6 17.80 -35.72 17.57
N LEU A 7 18.83 -35.26 18.28
CA LEU A 7 19.10 -33.83 18.44
C LEU A 7 19.67 -33.20 17.17
N HIS A 8 20.48 -33.95 16.40
CA HIS A 8 20.99 -33.51 15.11
C HIS A 8 19.92 -33.48 14.02
N THR A 9 18.94 -34.39 14.05
CA THR A 9 17.85 -34.35 13.06
C THR A 9 16.88 -33.20 13.30
N LEU A 10 16.62 -32.82 14.55
CA LEU A 10 15.79 -31.65 14.87
C LEU A 10 16.46 -30.33 14.49
N THR A 11 17.78 -30.22 14.67
CA THR A 11 18.52 -29.00 14.29
C THR A 11 18.67 -28.86 12.78
N THR A 12 18.79 -29.95 12.02
CA THR A 12 18.80 -29.89 10.56
C THR A 12 17.42 -29.57 10.01
N ILE A 13 16.35 -30.11 10.59
CA ILE A 13 14.96 -29.78 10.20
C ILE A 13 14.64 -28.30 10.47
N SER A 14 15.10 -27.74 11.61
CA SER A 14 14.88 -26.31 11.89
C SER A 14 15.69 -25.39 10.97
N PHE A 15 16.92 -25.78 10.58
CA PHE A 15 17.72 -25.07 9.58
C PHE A 15 17.15 -25.17 8.15
N LEU A 16 16.56 -26.31 7.80
CA LEU A 16 15.88 -26.50 6.51
C LEU A 16 14.57 -25.68 6.47
N CYS A 17 13.84 -25.63 7.60
CA CYS A 17 12.59 -24.88 7.74
C CYS A 17 12.82 -23.36 7.71
N SER A 18 13.86 -22.84 8.35
CA SER A 18 14.21 -21.41 8.28
C SER A 18 14.68 -20.97 6.89
N SER A 19 15.16 -21.91 6.07
CA SER A 19 15.51 -21.67 4.67
C SER A 19 14.28 -21.69 3.74
N PHE A 20 13.26 -22.50 4.07
CA PHE A 20 11.98 -22.59 3.32
C PHE A 20 10.97 -21.50 3.72
N CYS A 21 11.08 -20.94 4.94
CA CYS A 21 10.20 -19.89 5.45
C CYS A 21 10.72 -18.47 5.16
N ARG A 22 11.70 -18.31 4.27
CA ARG A 22 11.90 -17.02 3.58
C ARG A 22 10.77 -16.88 2.56
N GLN A 23 9.66 -16.36 3.06
CA GLN A 23 8.55 -15.89 2.25
C GLN A 23 9.11 -15.06 1.10
N ILE A 24 8.87 -15.55 -0.12
CA ILE A 24 9.02 -14.78 -1.35
C ILE A 24 7.95 -13.68 -1.26
N GLU A 25 8.26 -12.60 -0.58
CA GLU A 25 7.66 -11.32 -0.91
C GLU A 25 8.30 -10.96 -2.25
N ASN A 26 7.59 -11.15 -3.37
CA ASN A 26 8.13 -10.93 -4.72
C ASN A 26 8.60 -9.47 -4.84
N PRO A 27 9.90 -9.15 -4.65
CA PRO A 27 10.35 -7.77 -4.65
C PRO A 27 10.23 -7.19 -6.07
N ALA A 28 10.36 -8.06 -7.07
CA ALA A 28 10.18 -7.76 -8.49
C ALA A 28 8.80 -7.15 -8.83
N GLN A 29 7.74 -7.48 -8.08
CA GLN A 29 6.42 -6.88 -8.32
C GLN A 29 6.36 -5.43 -7.81
N LEU A 30 7.00 -5.15 -6.68
CA LEU A 30 7.07 -3.81 -6.08
C LEU A 30 8.02 -2.90 -6.86
N ASP A 31 9.12 -3.45 -7.38
CA ASP A 31 10.08 -2.72 -8.23
C ASP A 31 9.39 -2.21 -9.50
N ASN A 32 8.59 -3.07 -10.16
CA ASN A 32 7.85 -2.67 -11.36
C ASN A 32 6.82 -1.57 -11.08
N VAL A 33 6.09 -1.64 -9.96
CA VAL A 33 5.13 -0.58 -9.58
C VAL A 33 5.86 0.72 -9.28
N THR A 34 6.97 0.65 -8.57
CA THR A 34 7.77 1.83 -8.21
C THR A 34 8.31 2.54 -9.44
N ASP A 35 8.80 1.78 -10.42
CA ASP A 35 9.32 2.35 -11.66
C ASP A 35 8.21 2.96 -12.53
N ILE A 36 7.02 2.35 -12.57
CA ILE A 36 5.85 2.94 -13.25
C ILE A 36 5.45 4.28 -12.60
N LEU A 37 5.42 4.35 -11.26
CA LEU A 37 5.08 5.59 -10.56
C LEU A 37 6.10 6.70 -10.85
N LYS A 38 7.40 6.37 -10.93
CA LYS A 38 8.44 7.35 -11.32
C LYS A 38 8.15 7.93 -12.70
N THR A 39 7.82 7.08 -13.68
CA THR A 39 7.51 7.53 -15.05
C THR A 39 6.25 8.42 -15.11
N ILE A 40 5.23 8.15 -14.30
CA ILE A 40 4.02 8.99 -14.24
C ILE A 40 4.32 10.37 -13.65
N LEU A 41 5.20 10.44 -12.65
CA LEU A 41 5.54 11.68 -11.95
C LEU A 41 6.59 12.52 -12.70
N GLU A 42 7.39 11.91 -13.56
CA GLU A 42 8.36 12.62 -14.39
C GLU A 42 7.66 13.61 -15.34
N GLY A 43 7.91 14.91 -15.16
CA GLY A 43 7.31 15.96 -15.97
C GLY A 43 5.87 16.34 -15.61
N TYR A 44 5.28 15.77 -14.56
CA TYR A 44 3.97 16.16 -14.06
C TYR A 44 4.01 17.49 -13.31
N ASP A 45 3.42 18.56 -13.86
CA ASP A 45 3.29 19.86 -13.17
C ASP A 45 1.99 19.93 -12.37
N ILE A 46 2.10 19.76 -11.06
CA ILE A 46 0.97 19.77 -10.10
C ILE A 46 0.19 21.09 -10.05
N ARG A 47 0.75 22.18 -10.60
CA ARG A 47 0.13 23.52 -10.55
C ARG A 47 -0.87 23.73 -11.67
N LEU A 48 -0.79 22.92 -12.73
CA LEU A 48 -1.71 23.00 -13.85
C LEU A 48 -2.86 22.02 -13.64
N ARG A 49 -4.09 22.53 -13.78
CA ARG A 49 -5.27 21.68 -13.88
C ARG A 49 -5.13 20.77 -15.11
N PRO A 50 -5.61 19.52 -15.06
CA PRO A 50 -5.81 18.72 -16.27
C PRO A 50 -6.54 19.50 -17.36
N ASN A 51 -6.11 19.33 -18.61
CA ASN A 51 -6.62 20.08 -19.77
C ASN A 51 -6.59 21.61 -19.55
N PHE A 52 -5.42 22.15 -19.19
CA PHE A 52 -5.26 23.58 -18.90
C PHE A 52 -5.51 24.43 -20.15
N GLY A 53 -6.40 25.42 -20.05
CA GLY A 53 -6.81 26.28 -21.17
C GLY A 53 -7.87 25.68 -22.12
N GLY A 54 -8.26 24.42 -21.91
CA GLY A 54 -9.38 23.78 -22.62
C GLY A 54 -10.69 23.86 -21.84
N ASP A 55 -11.62 22.96 -22.18
CA ASP A 55 -12.94 22.87 -21.55
C ASP A 55 -12.89 22.69 -20.02
N PRO A 56 -13.99 22.98 -19.31
CA PRO A 56 -14.10 22.72 -17.88
C PRO A 56 -13.90 21.24 -17.53
N LEU A 57 -13.22 20.98 -16.41
CA LEU A 57 -13.07 19.64 -15.84
C LEU A 57 -14.28 19.32 -14.95
N TYR A 58 -14.98 18.21 -15.21
CA TYR A 58 -16.09 17.76 -14.39
C TYR A 58 -15.57 16.94 -13.19
N ILE A 59 -16.01 17.30 -11.98
CA ILE A 59 -15.66 16.59 -10.75
C ILE A 59 -16.91 15.87 -10.24
N GLY A 60 -16.85 14.54 -10.19
CA GLY A 60 -17.85 13.73 -9.50
C GLY A 60 -17.58 13.76 -8.00
N MET A 61 -18.51 14.31 -7.23
CA MET A 61 -18.42 14.36 -5.77
C MET A 61 -19.37 13.32 -5.17
N ASP A 62 -18.87 12.56 -4.21
CA ASP A 62 -19.66 11.66 -3.37
C ASP A 62 -19.42 11.99 -1.90
N MET A 63 -20.49 12.06 -1.12
CA MET A 63 -20.44 12.41 0.30
C MET A 63 -21.27 11.41 1.11
N VAL A 64 -20.59 10.72 2.03
CA VAL A 64 -21.22 9.82 2.99
C VAL A 64 -21.20 10.46 4.37
N ILE A 65 -22.38 10.65 4.95
CA ILE A 65 -22.53 11.20 6.30
C ILE A 65 -22.48 10.04 7.30
N ALA A 66 -21.47 10.05 8.17
CA ALA A 66 -21.35 9.05 9.23
C ALA A 66 -22.42 9.24 10.32
N SER A 67 -22.62 10.48 10.77
CA SER A 67 -23.62 10.86 11.77
C SER A 67 -23.86 12.35 11.77
N PHE A 68 -25.05 12.77 12.19
CA PHE A 68 -25.31 14.17 12.54
C PHE A 68 -25.00 14.38 14.02
N ASP A 69 -24.28 15.46 14.32
CA ASP A 69 -24.08 15.93 15.70
C ASP A 69 -25.20 16.91 16.10
N SER A 70 -25.17 17.40 17.35
CA SER A 70 -26.13 18.38 17.86
C SER A 70 -26.21 19.65 16.99
N ILE A 71 -27.43 20.10 16.74
CA ILE A 71 -27.72 21.27 15.91
C ILE A 71 -27.91 22.47 16.83
N SER A 72 -27.20 23.58 16.57
CA SER A 72 -27.31 24.82 17.35
C SER A 72 -28.21 25.82 16.65
N GLU A 73 -29.33 26.19 17.29
CA GLU A 73 -30.25 27.22 16.80
C GLU A 73 -29.69 28.64 16.97
N VAL A 74 -28.77 28.84 17.93
CA VAL A 74 -28.22 30.16 18.27
C VAL A 74 -26.99 30.50 17.43
N ASN A 75 -26.25 29.48 16.97
CA ASN A 75 -24.99 29.66 16.25
C ASN A 75 -25.13 29.41 14.74
N MET A 76 -26.15 30.03 14.14
CA MET A 76 -26.40 30.04 12.70
C MET A 76 -26.12 31.45 12.14
N VAL A 77 -24.91 31.97 12.38
CA VAL A 77 -24.47 33.27 11.82
C VAL A 77 -23.66 33.05 10.55
#